data_AF-A0A657AXK4-F1
#
_entry.id   AF-A0A657AXK4-F1
#
_cell.length_a   1.000
_cell.length_b   1.000
_cell.length_c   1.000
_cell.angle_alpha   90.00
_cell.angle_beta   90.00
_cell.angle_gamma   90.00
#
_symmetry.space_group_name_H-M   'P 1'
#
loop_
_entity.id
_entity.type
_entity.pdbx_description
1 polymer ?
#
loop_
_entity_poly.entity_id
_entity_poly.type
_entity_poly.pdbx_seq_one_letter_code
_entity_poly.pdbx_strand_id
1 'polypeptide(L)' 'MFKLTQLRLQSKRLLELVSLYAQRTQQRRQLAHLDQRALSDIGLSHADALNEANKPFWKE' A
#
# COMPACT_ATOMS: atom_id res chain seq x y z
N MET A 1 -37.78 -6.40 -6.80
CA MET A 1 -37.08 -6.94 -5.61
C MET A 1 -35.65 -7.37 -5.97
N PHE A 2 -34.83 -6.50 -6.58
CA PHE A 2 -33.49 -6.87 -7.13
C PHE A 2 -32.35 -5.85 -6.84
N LYS A 3 -32.62 -4.70 -6.19
CA LYS A 3 -31.61 -3.63 -6.01
C LYS A 3 -30.83 -3.67 -4.70
N LEU A 4 -31.29 -4.44 -3.69
CA LEU A 4 -30.72 -4.39 -2.33
C LEU A 4 -29.46 -5.26 -2.16
N THR A 5 -29.28 -6.28 -2.99
CA THR A 5 -28.09 -7.16 -2.98
C THR A 5 -26.92 -6.58 -3.77
N GLN A 6 -27.16 -5.80 -4.83
CA GLN A 6 -26.11 -5.13 -5.61
C GLN A 6 -25.38 -4.06 -4.79
N LEU A 7 -26.10 -3.31 -3.95
CA LEU A 7 -25.53 -2.24 -3.12
C LEU A 7 -24.53 -2.78 -2.07
N ARG A 8 -24.75 -4.01 -1.57
CA ARG A 8 -23.91 -4.67 -0.57
C ARG A 8 -22.64 -5.32 -1.17
N LEU A 9 -22.65 -5.62 -2.47
CA LEU A 9 -21.49 -6.21 -3.16
C LEU A 9 -20.50 -5.15 -3.66
N GLN A 10 -20.99 -3.97 -4.05
CA GLN A 10 -20.12 -2.87 -4.50
C GLN A 10 -19.34 -2.25 -3.36
N SER A 11 -19.92 -2.17 -2.15
CA SER A 11 -19.21 -1.67 -0.98
C SER A 11 -18.03 -2.56 -0.57
N LYS A 12 -18.13 -3.89 -0.73
CA LYS A 12 -17.03 -4.82 -0.44
C LYS A 12 -15.81 -4.56 -1.33
N ARG A 13 -16.01 -4.40 -2.65
CA ARG A 13 -14.91 -4.11 -3.59
C ARG A 13 -14.22 -2.79 -3.28
N LEU A 14 -14.99 -1.77 -2.92
CA LEU A 14 -14.43 -0.48 -2.53
C LEU A 14 -13.59 -0.61 -1.24
N LEU A 15 -14.10 -1.33 -0.24
CA LEU A 15 -13.37 -1.59 1.00
C LEU A 15 -12.09 -2.42 0.77
N GLU A 16 -12.13 -3.41 -0.12
CA GLU A 16 -10.96 -4.21 -0.51
C GLU A 16 -9.89 -3.33 -1.18
N LEU A 17 -10.29 -2.45 -2.11
CA LEU A 17 -9.36 -1.52 -2.75
C LEU A 17 -8.75 -0.54 -1.74
N VAL A 18 -9.56 0.05 -0.87
CA VAL A 18 -9.08 0.96 0.18
C VAL A 18 -8.11 0.22 1.12
N SER A 19 -8.43 -1.01 1.51
CA SER A 19 -7.57 -1.86 2.34
C SER A 19 -6.24 -2.15 1.64
N LEU A 20 -6.26 -2.49 0.35
CA LEU A 20 -5.06 -2.74 -0.45
C LEU A 20 -4.14 -1.52 -0.50
N TYR A 21 -4.69 -0.33 -0.76
CA TYR A 21 -3.91 0.91 -0.77
C TYR A 21 -3.37 1.27 0.62
N ALA A 22 -4.15 1.02 1.68
CA ALA A 22 -3.69 1.22 3.06
C ALA A 22 -2.52 0.28 3.40
N GLN A 23 -2.64 -1.01 3.07
CA GLN A 23 -1.58 -2.01 3.27
C GLN A 23 -0.30 -1.64 2.50
N ARG A 24 -0.42 -1.26 1.23
CA ARG A 24 0.74 -0.81 0.44
C ARG A 24 1.39 0.43 1.04
N THR A 25 0.59 1.42 1.46
CA THR A 25 1.13 2.62 2.11
C THR A 25 1.88 2.28 3.40
N GLN A 26 1.34 1.35 4.20
CA GLN A 26 2.02 0.87 5.40
C GLN A 26 3.34 0.16 5.06
N GLN A 27 3.34 -0.75 4.08
CA GLN A 27 4.54 -1.47 3.65
C GLN A 27 5.64 -0.52 3.16
N ARG A 28 5.29 0.50 2.37
CA ARG A 28 6.24 1.52 1.91
C ARG A 28 6.81 2.34 3.07
N ARG A 29 5.99 2.67 4.07
CA ARG A 29 6.50 3.31 5.30
C ARG A 29 7.44 2.38 6.06
N GLN A 30 7.12 1.09 6.18
CA GLN A 30 8.00 0.11 6.83
C GLN A 30 9.33 -0.03 6.09
N LEU A 31 9.32 -0.01 4.75
CA LEU A 31 10.53 -0.03 3.93
C LEU A 31 11.49 1.12 4.30
N ALA A 32 10.97 2.34 4.48
CA ALA A 32 11.76 3.49 4.92
C ALA A 32 12.25 3.43 6.38
N HIS A 33 11.74 2.49 7.19
CA HIS A 33 12.21 2.26 8.57
C HIS A 33 13.16 1.06 8.67
N LEU A 34 13.45 0.36 7.57
CA LEU A 34 14.45 -0.70 7.59
C LEU A 34 15.84 -0.12 7.85
N ASP A 35 16.68 -0.91 8.50
CA ASP A 35 18.07 -0.55 8.71
C ASP A 35 18.88 -0.65 7.41
N GLN A 36 20.04 0.00 7.39
CA GLN A 36 20.91 0.06 6.21
C GLN A 36 21.28 -1.34 5.69
N ARG A 37 21.45 -2.31 6.60
CA ARG A 37 21.82 -3.69 6.25
C ARG A 37 20.66 -4.40 5.55
N ALA A 38 19.45 -4.37 6.10
CA ALA A 38 18.29 -4.99 5.45
C ALA A 38 17.98 -4.37 4.09
N LEU A 39 18.13 -3.04 3.97
CA LEU A 39 18.00 -2.35 2.68
C LEU A 39 19.07 -2.81 1.68
N SER A 40 20.33 -2.95 2.13
CA SER A 40 21.43 -3.41 1.28
C SER A 40 21.24 -4.87 0.83
N ASP A 41 20.71 -5.74 1.69
CA ASP A 41 20.45 -7.15 1.38
C ASP A 41 19.40 -7.31 0.26
N ILE A 42 18.47 -6.35 0.14
CA ILE A 42 17.49 -6.29 -0.96
C ILE A 42 17.91 -5.36 -2.11
N GLY A 43 19.13 -4.83 -2.06
CA GLY A 43 19.70 -3.98 -3.12
C GLY A 43 19.11 -2.57 -3.21
N LEU A 44 18.54 -2.05 -2.13
CA LEU A 44 18.00 -0.69 -2.06
C LEU A 44 18.88 0.22 -1.21
N SER A 45 18.94 1.50 -1.58
CA SER A 45 19.49 2.53 -0.70
C SER A 45 18.41 3.12 0.22
N HIS A 46 18.84 3.79 1.30
CA HIS A 46 17.93 4.56 2.14
C HIS A 46 17.18 5.66 1.36
N ALA A 47 17.81 6.24 0.34
CA ALA A 47 17.17 7.21 -0.53
C ALA A 47 16.04 6.57 -1.37
N ASP A 48 16.25 5.36 -1.88
CA ASP A 48 15.23 4.61 -2.63
C ASP A 48 14.05 4.26 -1.73
N ALA A 49 14.32 3.80 -0.50
CA ALA A 49 13.29 3.49 0.49
C ALA A 49 12.44 4.73 0.85
N LEU A 50 13.07 5.89 1.05
CA LEU A 50 12.38 7.15 1.28
C LEU A 50 11.56 7.61 0.08
N ASN A 51 12.12 7.50 -1.14
CA ASN A 51 11.41 7.83 -2.37
C ASN A 51 10.16 6.96 -2.55
N GLU A 52 10.26 5.67 -2.27
CA GLU A 52 9.14 4.73 -2.29
C GLU A 52 8.10 5.09 -1.21
N ALA A 53 8.52 5.41 0.01
CA ALA A 53 7.64 5.82 1.11
C ALA A 53 6.89 7.13 0.84
N ASN A 54 7.50 8.04 0.08
CA ASN A 54 6.90 9.33 -0.28
C ASN A 54 5.96 9.24 -1.50
N LYS A 55 5.84 8.08 -2.16
CA LYS A 55 4.87 7.93 -3.25
C LYS A 55 3.45 8.14 -2.70
N PRO A 56 2.62 8.92 -3.42
CA PRO A 56 1.22 9.02 -3.06
C PRO A 56 0.52 7.66 -3.14
N PHE A 57 -0.49 7.44 -2.29
CA PHE A 57 -1.09 6.12 -2.11
C PHE A 57 -1.70 5.52 -3.39
N TRP A 58 -2.11 6.35 -4.35
CA TRP A 58 -2.72 5.92 -5.62
C TRP A 58 -1.70 5.51 -6.69
N LYS A 59 -0.41 5.73 -6.45
CA LYS A 59 0.65 5.47 -7.45
C LYS A 59 1.40 4.20 -7.09
N GLU A 60 1.63 3.33 -8.08
CA GLU A 60 2.54 2.18 -7.99
C GLU A 60 4.00 2.61 -8.18
#